data_AF-A0A3C0VLM6-F1
#
_entry.id   AF-A0A3C0VLM6-F1
#
_cell.length_a   1.000
_cell.length_b   1.000
_cell.length_c   1.000
_cell.angle_alpha   90.00
_cell.angle_beta   90.00
_cell.angle_gamma   90.00
#
_symmetry.space_group_name_H-M   'P 1'
#
loop_
_entity.id
_entity.type
_entity.pdbx_description
1 polymer ?
#
loop_
_entity_poly.entity_id
_entity_poly.type
_entity_poly.pdbx_seq_one_letter_code
_entity_poly.pdbx_strand_id
1 'polypeptide(L)'
;AILRALSGEMDAKLPYDSLATLRTAIVKAHPHLGQIDTVAENKGEALEQGKMESGALTSTVSDFYLTNPIARSSQLMAELSANAKARKSEAMAAE
;
A
#
# COMPACT_ATOMS: atom_id res chain seq x y z
N ALA A 1 -12.84 11.58 9.28
CA ALA A 1 -14.11 12.36 9.30
C ALA A 1 -15.16 11.75 8.37
N ILE A 2 -14.89 11.63 7.06
CA ILE A 2 -15.85 11.13 6.05
C ILE A 2 -16.54 9.81 6.45
N LEU A 3 -15.76 8.75 6.71
CA LEU A 3 -16.32 7.44 7.07
C LEU A 3 -17.11 7.46 8.39
N ARG A 4 -16.68 8.26 9.36
CA ARG A 4 -17.39 8.43 10.64
C ARG A 4 -18.72 9.15 10.45
N ALA A 5 -18.79 10.16 9.60
CA ALA A 5 -20.04 10.83 9.24
C ALA A 5 -21.00 9.84 8.55
N LEU A 6 -20.51 9.14 7.51
CA LEU A 6 -21.28 8.14 6.78
C LEU A 6 -21.83 7.04 7.71
N SER A 7 -21.04 6.57 8.68
CA SER A 7 -21.49 5.54 9.62
C SER A 7 -22.73 5.94 10.43
N GLY A 8 -22.95 7.24 10.65
CA GLY A 8 -24.15 7.75 11.32
C GLY A 8 -25.39 7.64 10.46
N GLU A 9 -25.27 7.89 9.15
CA GLU A 9 -26.37 7.76 8.17
C GLU A 9 -26.72 6.30 7.87
N MET A 10 -25.80 5.37 8.13
CA MET A 10 -25.98 3.94 7.88
C MET A 10 -26.49 3.17 9.12
N ASP A 11 -26.90 3.86 10.19
CA ASP A 11 -27.25 3.27 11.49
C ASP A 11 -26.16 2.33 12.08
N ALA A 12 -24.92 2.47 11.62
CA ALA A 12 -23.76 1.67 11.99
C ALA A 12 -22.67 2.53 12.63
N LYS A 13 -23.09 3.43 13.52
CA LYS A 13 -22.27 4.53 14.03
C LYS A 13 -20.98 4.03 14.69
N LEU A 14 -19.85 4.49 14.16
CA LEU A 14 -18.53 4.17 14.72
C LEU A 14 -18.34 4.85 16.10
N PRO A 15 -17.71 4.19 17.08
CA PRO A 15 -17.67 4.63 18.48
C PRO A 15 -16.59 5.67 18.81
N TYR A 16 -16.07 6.39 17.81
CA TYR A 16 -15.04 7.41 17.98
C TYR A 16 -15.43 8.69 17.24
N ASP A 17 -15.13 9.84 17.82
CA ASP A 17 -15.55 11.15 17.30
C ASP A 17 -14.41 12.17 17.20
N SER A 18 -13.18 11.72 17.49
CA SER A 18 -11.97 12.52 17.38
C SER A 18 -10.80 11.68 16.89
N LEU A 19 -9.75 12.32 16.37
CA LEU A 19 -8.53 11.60 15.98
C LEU A 19 -7.86 10.92 17.17
N ALA A 20 -7.92 11.52 18.36
CA ALA A 20 -7.36 10.94 19.58
C ALA A 20 -8.08 9.62 19.95
N THR A 21 -9.42 9.63 19.98
CA THR A 21 -10.21 8.43 20.31
C THR A 21 -10.07 7.32 19.27
N LEU A 22 -9.97 7.67 17.98
CA LEU A 22 -9.67 6.72 16.91
C LEU A 22 -8.29 6.08 17.10
N ARG A 23 -7.25 6.86 17.40
CA ARG A 23 -5.91 6.32 17.65
C ARG A 23 -5.90 5.37 18.85
N THR A 24 -6.59 5.70 19.94
CA THR A 24 -6.73 4.79 21.08
C THR A 24 -7.38 3.47 20.67
N ALA A 25 -8.41 3.49 19.83
CA ALA A 25 -9.05 2.27 19.34
C ALA A 25 -8.10 1.43 18.46
N ILE A 26 -7.33 2.08 17.58
CA ILE A 26 -6.33 1.41 16.73
C ILE A 26 -5.25 0.74 17.59
N VAL A 27 -4.68 1.46 18.57
CA VAL A 27 -3.64 0.90 19.45
C VAL A 27 -4.20 -0.23 20.32
N LYS A 28 -5.45 -0.12 20.78
CA LYS A 28 -6.10 -1.22 21.51
C LYS A 28 -6.22 -2.49 20.66
N ALA A 29 -6.56 -2.36 19.38
CA ALA A 29 -6.66 -3.50 18.47
C ALA A 29 -5.29 -4.05 18.04
N HIS A 30 -4.34 -3.15 17.79
CA HIS A 30 -3.01 -3.46 17.29
C HIS A 30 -1.95 -2.59 18.00
N PRO A 31 -1.41 -3.06 19.15
CA PRO A 31 -0.54 -2.25 20.01
C PRO A 31 0.72 -1.69 19.32
N HIS A 32 1.27 -2.42 18.36
CA HIS A 32 2.47 -2.00 17.63
C HIS A 32 2.22 -0.75 16.77
N LEU A 33 0.98 -0.47 16.33
CA LEU A 33 0.65 0.74 15.59
C LEU A 33 0.76 2.02 16.44
N GLY A 34 0.89 1.89 17.76
CA GLY A 34 1.20 3.01 18.68
C GLY A 34 2.69 3.24 18.91
N GLN A 35 3.56 2.32 18.46
CA GLN A 35 5.01 2.40 18.65
C GLN A 35 5.63 3.11 17.43
N ILE A 36 5.44 4.42 17.38
CA ILE A 36 5.94 5.26 16.29
C ILE A 36 7.48 5.16 16.22
N ASP A 37 8.02 5.16 15.00
CA ASP A 37 9.46 5.07 14.72
C ASP A 37 10.14 3.82 15.30
N THR A 38 9.36 2.77 15.58
CA THR A 38 9.83 1.50 16.13
C THR A 38 9.46 0.34 15.21
N VAL A 39 10.41 -0.56 14.95
CA VAL A 39 10.14 -1.80 14.21
C VAL A 39 9.76 -2.88 15.23
N ALA A 40 8.52 -3.37 15.14
CA ALA A 40 8.05 -4.44 16.02
C ALA A 40 8.72 -5.78 15.69
N GLU A 41 9.11 -6.51 16.73
CA GLU A 41 9.66 -7.86 16.59
C GLU A 41 8.55 -8.86 16.23
N ASN A 42 8.82 -9.73 15.26
CA ASN A 42 7.95 -10.87 14.96
C ASN A 42 8.34 -12.06 15.85
N LYS A 43 7.54 -12.29 16.91
CA LYS A 43 7.77 -13.36 17.90
C LYS A 43 7.14 -14.70 17.53
N GLY A 44 6.42 -14.75 16.41
CA GLY A 44 5.75 -15.97 15.96
C GLY A 44 6.72 -16.98 15.39
N GLU A 45 6.33 -18.26 15.43
CA GLU A 45 7.02 -19.31 14.70
C GLU A 45 6.86 -19.12 13.18
N ALA A 46 7.76 -19.73 12.42
CA ALA A 46 7.61 -19.78 10.97
C ALA A 46 6.28 -20.45 10.62
N LEU A 47 5.58 -19.89 9.63
CA LEU A 47 4.33 -20.47 9.15
C LEU A 47 4.61 -21.75 8.36
N GLU A 48 3.69 -22.71 8.46
CA GLU A 48 3.68 -23.91 7.61
C GLU A 48 3.66 -23.51 6.13
N GLN A 49 4.55 -24.12 5.35
CA GLN A 49 4.68 -23.81 3.93
C GLN A 49 3.64 -24.59 3.11
N GLY A 50 2.95 -23.89 2.22
CA GLY A 50 2.06 -24.50 1.24
C GLY A 50 2.81 -25.08 0.03
N LYS A 51 2.11 -25.87 -0.78
CA LYS A 51 2.64 -26.33 -2.06
C LYS A 51 2.74 -25.16 -3.04
N MET A 52 3.93 -24.91 -3.57
CA MET A 52 4.12 -23.91 -4.62
C MET A 52 3.49 -24.37 -5.93
N GLU A 53 2.75 -23.47 -6.58
CA GLU A 53 2.28 -23.68 -7.95
C GLU A 53 3.40 -23.38 -8.96
N SER A 54 3.33 -24.01 -10.13
CA SER A 54 4.26 -23.74 -11.22
C SER A 54 3.91 -22.44 -11.94
N GLY A 55 4.91 -21.60 -12.22
CA GLY A 55 4.72 -20.36 -12.97
C GLY A 55 5.98 -19.49 -12.93
N ALA A 56 6.06 -18.51 -13.83
CA ALA A 56 7.10 -17.50 -13.77
C ALA A 56 6.75 -16.45 -12.70
N LEU A 57 7.72 -16.06 -11.87
CA LEU A 57 7.57 -14.92 -10.98
C LEU A 57 7.61 -13.63 -11.80
N THR A 58 6.49 -12.90 -11.82
CA THR A 58 6.37 -11.61 -12.50
C THR A 58 6.35 -10.47 -11.51
N SER A 59 6.86 -9.30 -11.91
CA SER A 59 6.72 -8.09 -11.10
C SER A 59 5.24 -7.72 -10.94
N THR A 60 4.81 -7.45 -9.71
CA THR A 60 3.47 -6.90 -9.42
C THR A 60 3.36 -5.42 -9.79
N VAL A 61 4.50 -4.73 -9.92
CA VAL A 61 4.57 -3.34 -10.35
C VAL A 61 5.03 -3.30 -11.81
N SER A 62 4.10 -2.96 -12.70
CA SER A 62 4.36 -2.84 -14.13
C SER A 62 5.06 -1.53 -14.50
N ASP A 63 4.82 -0.46 -13.73
CA ASP A 63 5.40 0.86 -13.95
C ASP A 63 5.71 1.52 -12.60
N PHE A 64 7.00 1.70 -12.32
CA PHE A 64 7.47 2.29 -11.07
C PHE A 64 6.98 3.75 -10.89
N TYR A 65 6.81 4.49 -11.98
CA TYR A 65 6.43 5.91 -11.91
C TYR A 65 4.91 6.11 -11.80
N LEU A 66 4.10 5.08 -12.04
CA LEU A 66 2.63 5.20 -12.12
C LEU A 66 1.89 4.28 -11.12
N THR A 67 2.50 4.03 -9.97
CA THR A 67 2.05 3.05 -8.96
C THR A 67 0.73 3.40 -8.27
N ASN A 68 0.45 4.68 -8.06
CA ASN A 68 -0.71 5.14 -7.30
C ASN A 68 -1.40 6.34 -7.99
N PRO A 69 -2.62 6.73 -7.56
CA PRO A 69 -3.36 7.82 -8.21
C PRO A 69 -2.63 9.17 -8.21
N ILE A 70 -1.87 9.48 -7.16
CA ILE A 70 -1.11 10.74 -7.08
C ILE A 70 -0.03 10.75 -8.15
N ALA A 71 0.73 9.65 -8.27
CA ALA A 71 1.78 9.50 -9.26
C ALA A 71 1.20 9.50 -10.69
N ARG A 72 0.05 8.86 -10.91
CA ARG A 72 -0.64 8.87 -12.22
C ARG A 72 -1.15 10.24 -12.65
N SER A 73 -1.53 11.09 -11.70
CA SER A 73 -1.97 12.46 -11.99
C SER A 73 -0.80 13.44 -12.17
N SER A 74 0.45 13.00 -11.96
CA SER A 74 1.63 13.84 -12.11
C SER A 74 2.16 13.83 -13.55
N GLN A 75 2.25 15.02 -14.15
CA GLN A 75 2.85 15.20 -15.48
C GLN A 75 4.32 14.75 -15.51
N LEU A 76 5.09 15.13 -14.48
CA LEU A 76 6.49 14.74 -14.35
C LEU A 76 6.65 13.21 -14.32
N MET A 77 5.79 12.50 -13.59
CA MET A 77 5.86 11.04 -13.54
C MET A 77 5.50 10.39 -14.88
N ALA A 78 4.57 10.99 -15.63
CA ALA A 78 4.26 10.53 -16.98
C ALA A 78 5.46 10.67 -17.93
N GLU A 79 6.19 11.79 -17.88
CA GLU A 79 7.42 11.99 -18.66
C GLU A 79 8.51 10.99 -18.30
N LEU A 80 8.75 10.76 -17.00
CA LEU A 80 9.74 9.78 -16.54
C LEU A 80 9.38 8.35 -16.96
N SER A 81 8.09 7.98 -16.90
CA SER A 81 7.59 6.70 -17.40
C SER A 81 7.85 6.56 -18.91
N ALA A 82 7.54 7.57 -19.71
CA ALA A 82 7.79 7.57 -21.16
C ALA A 82 9.27 7.40 -21.49
N ASN A 83 10.14 8.18 -20.82
CA ASN A 83 11.59 8.10 -21.01
C ASN A 83 12.16 6.73 -20.58
N ALA A 84 11.64 6.14 -19.49
CA ALA A 84 12.05 4.82 -19.06
C ALA A 84 11.63 3.72 -20.03
N LYS A 85 10.44 3.83 -20.66
CA LYS A 85 9.98 2.92 -21.71
C LYS A 85 10.83 3.04 -22.97
N ALA A 86 11.14 4.26 -23.41
CA ALA A 86 11.98 4.50 -24.58
C ALA A 86 13.37 3.86 -24.44
N ARG A 87 14.02 4.01 -23.28
CA ARG A 87 15.32 3.36 -23.00
C ARG A 87 15.25 1.83 -23.07
N LYS A 88 14.15 1.23 -22.61
CA LYS A 88 13.98 -0.24 -22.66
C LYS A 88 13.74 -0.74 -24.09
N SER A 89 13.06 0.03 -24.94
CA SER A 89 12.85 -0.34 -26.34
C SER A 89 14.11 -0.21 -27.19
N GLU A 90 14.93 0.81 -26.98
CA GLU A 90 16.17 1.03 -27.75
C GLU A 90 17.18 -0.10 -27.53
N ALA A 91 17.31 -0.61 -26.31
CA ALA A 91 18.19 -1.74 -25.99
C ALA A 91 17.78 -3.05 -26.70
N MET A 92 16.51 -3.23 -27.07
CA MET A 92 16.05 -4.42 -27.80
C MET A 92 16.23 -4.32 -29.32
N ALA A 93 16.45 -3.13 -29.87
CA ALA A 93 16.60 -2.92 -31.32
C ALA A 93 18.04 -3.08 -31.82
N ALA A 94 19.01 -3.28 -30.91
CA ALA A 94 20.44 -3.37 -31.19
C ALA A 94 21.01 -4.81 -31.03
N GLU A 95 20.15 -5.82 -30.87
CA GLU A 95 20.52 -7.25 -30.92
C GLU A 95 20.00 -7.95 -32.17
#